data_AF-G9KV08-F1
#
_entry.id   AF-G9KV08-F1
#
_cell.length_a   1.000
_cell.length_b   1.000
_cell.length_c   1.000
_cell.angle_alpha   90.00
_cell.angle_beta   90.00
_cell.angle_gamma   90.00
#
_symmetry.space_group_name_H-M   'P 1'
#
loop_
_entity.id
_entity.type
_entity.pdbx_description
1 polymer ?
#
loop_
_entity_poly.entity_id
_entity_poly.type
_entity_poly.pdbx_seq_one_letter_code
_entity_poly.pdbx_strand_id
1 'polypeptide(L)'
;RYYFEVEISGAGTYVGLTCKGIDRKGEERNGCISGNNFSWSLHWNGKEFTAWHSDTETPLKASPFRRLGIYVDFLGGILSFYGVEPDAMTLIHKFECKFSEPVYPAFWLSKKENTIRIVDLGVEPEKPMP
;
A
#
# COMPACT_ATOMS: atom_id res chain seq x y z
N ARG A 1 -2.10 -14.17 -9.39
CA ARG A 1 -2.51 -13.59 -8.09
C ARG A 1 -1.27 -13.52 -7.23
N TYR A 2 -1.03 -12.42 -6.54
CA TYR A 2 0.13 -12.25 -5.68
C TYR A 2 -0.30 -11.58 -4.38
N TYR A 3 0.43 -11.88 -3.32
CA TYR A 3 0.19 -11.34 -1.99
C TYR A 3 1.52 -11.03 -1.33
N PHE A 4 1.61 -9.92 -0.63
CA PHE A 4 2.72 -9.60 0.25
C PHE A 4 2.24 -8.72 1.40
N GLU A 5 2.96 -8.78 2.52
CA GLU A 5 2.68 -7.96 3.69
C GLU A 5 3.79 -6.93 3.89
N VAL A 6 3.40 -5.76 4.39
CA VAL A 6 4.33 -4.73 4.82
C VAL A 6 3.97 -4.23 6.21
N GLU A 7 4.98 -3.98 7.03
CA GLU A 7 4.83 -3.23 8.26
C GLU A 7 5.21 -1.78 8.02
N ILE A 8 4.33 -0.87 8.43
CA ILE A 8 4.50 0.58 8.33
C ILE A 8 4.68 1.19 9.71
N SER A 9 5.61 2.14 9.81
CA SER A 9 5.78 2.97 11.00
C SER A 9 6.02 4.42 10.58
N GLY A 10 5.39 5.34 11.30
CA GLY A 10 5.44 6.78 11.02
C GLY A 10 4.31 7.27 10.11
N ALA A 11 3.77 8.43 10.47
CA ALA A 11 2.72 9.13 9.73
C ALA A 11 3.27 9.74 8.43
N GLY A 12 2.42 9.83 7.40
CA GLY A 12 2.80 10.31 6.07
C GLY A 12 3.50 9.22 5.25
N THR A 13 2.98 8.01 5.29
CA THR A 13 3.52 6.84 4.59
C THR A 13 2.53 6.36 3.54
N TYR A 14 2.99 6.16 2.31
CA TYR A 14 2.17 5.66 1.20
C TYR A 14 2.64 4.27 0.80
N VAL A 15 1.68 3.37 0.63
CA VAL A 15 1.89 1.98 0.24
C VAL A 15 0.98 1.67 -0.93
N GLY A 16 1.52 1.16 -2.03
CA GLY A 16 0.71 0.90 -3.21
C GLY A 16 1.40 0.11 -4.30
N LEU A 17 0.75 0.10 -5.45
CA LEU A 17 1.27 -0.44 -6.69
C LEU A 17 1.30 0.65 -7.75
N THR A 18 2.31 0.63 -8.61
CA THR A 18 2.38 1.50 -9.79
C THR A 18 2.79 0.72 -11.02
N CYS A 19 2.23 1.09 -12.17
CA CYS A 19 2.64 0.54 -13.45
C CYS A 19 4.06 1.00 -13.85
N LYS A 20 4.71 0.26 -14.76
CA LYS A 20 6.06 0.58 -15.25
C LYS A 20 6.16 1.99 -15.85
N GLY A 21 5.09 2.49 -16.46
CA GLY A 21 5.02 3.78 -17.13
C GLY A 21 5.13 5.02 -16.24
N ILE A 22 5.23 4.90 -14.91
CA ILE A 22 5.46 6.07 -14.05
C ILE A 22 6.81 6.71 -14.38
N ASP A 23 6.79 8.03 -14.62
CA ASP A 23 8.03 8.77 -14.80
C ASP A 23 8.78 8.83 -13.46
N ARG A 24 9.99 8.30 -13.45
CA ARG A 24 10.84 8.21 -12.25
C ARG A 24 11.73 9.45 -12.07
N LYS A 25 11.60 10.45 -12.95
CA LYS A 25 12.36 11.70 -12.91
C LYS A 25 11.41 12.90 -12.80
N GLY A 26 11.56 13.67 -11.72
CA GLY A 26 10.85 14.94 -11.52
C GLY A 26 10.09 15.01 -10.18
N GLU A 27 9.99 16.20 -9.60
CA GLU A 27 9.11 16.51 -8.45
C GLU A 27 7.67 16.84 -8.89
N GLU A 28 7.39 16.77 -10.19
CA GLU A 28 6.06 17.05 -10.73
C GLU A 28 5.08 15.92 -10.40
N ARG A 29 3.78 16.27 -10.32
CA ARG A 29 2.66 15.39 -9.92
C ARG A 29 2.68 14.00 -10.58
N ASN A 30 3.26 13.88 -11.77
CA ASN A 30 3.38 12.65 -12.55
C ASN A 30 4.32 11.58 -11.94
N GLY A 31 5.26 11.97 -11.06
CA GLY A 31 6.16 11.05 -10.35
C GLY A 31 5.65 10.58 -8.99
N CYS A 32 4.53 11.14 -8.52
CA CYS A 32 3.95 10.81 -7.22
C CYS A 32 2.97 9.64 -7.35
N ILE A 33 3.08 8.69 -6.41
CA ILE A 33 2.16 7.53 -6.29
C ILE A 33 0.70 7.97 -6.05
N SER A 34 0.49 9.23 -5.64
CA SER A 34 -0.81 9.84 -5.42
C SER A 34 -1.40 10.58 -6.63
N GLY A 35 -0.61 10.79 -7.70
CA GLY A 35 -0.91 11.82 -8.71
C GLY A 35 -1.17 11.32 -10.13
N ASN A 36 -1.41 10.02 -10.33
CA ASN A 36 -1.59 9.48 -11.69
C ASN A 36 -2.59 8.32 -11.76
N ASN A 37 -3.04 8.04 -12.99
CA ASN A 37 -4.01 6.97 -13.28
C ASN A 37 -3.35 5.59 -13.37
N PHE A 38 -2.05 5.51 -13.14
CA PHE A 38 -1.23 4.30 -13.22
C PHE A 38 -0.76 3.82 -11.84
N SER A 39 -1.22 4.46 -10.76
CA SER A 39 -0.90 4.11 -9.39
C SER A 39 -2.14 3.99 -8.54
N TRP A 40 -2.08 3.07 -7.58
CA TRP A 40 -3.10 2.84 -6.58
C TRP A 40 -2.41 2.73 -5.24
N SER A 41 -2.78 3.56 -4.28
CA SER A 41 -2.11 3.56 -2.99
C SER A 41 -3.02 3.86 -1.81
N LEU A 42 -2.53 3.45 -0.66
CA LEU A 42 -3.07 3.75 0.65
C LEU A 42 -2.09 4.69 1.36
N HIS A 43 -2.59 5.82 1.83
CA HIS A 43 -1.84 6.79 2.61
C HIS A 43 -2.23 6.69 4.08
N TRP A 44 -1.25 6.49 4.95
CA TRP A 44 -1.40 6.58 6.39
C TRP A 44 -0.95 7.95 6.88
N ASN A 45 -1.88 8.81 7.33
CA ASN A 45 -1.57 10.16 7.81
C ASN A 45 -1.31 10.24 9.33
N GLY A 46 -1.32 9.10 10.04
CA GLY A 46 -1.19 9.03 11.50
C GLY A 46 -2.51 9.01 12.27
N LYS A 47 -3.64 9.21 11.59
CA LYS A 47 -4.99 9.18 12.16
C LYS A 47 -5.90 8.22 11.41
N GLU A 48 -5.88 8.29 10.09
CA GLU A 48 -6.73 7.50 9.20
C GLU A 48 -5.98 7.11 7.94
N PHE A 49 -6.57 6.15 7.22
CA PHE A 49 -6.13 5.79 5.88
C PHE A 49 -6.90 6.59 4.83
N THR A 50 -6.21 7.03 3.79
CA THR A 50 -6.85 7.58 2.59
C THR A 50 -6.41 6.77 1.36
N ALA A 51 -7.37 6.40 0.51
CA ALA A 51 -7.12 5.73 -0.75
C ALA A 51 -6.85 6.78 -1.84
N TRP A 52 -5.80 6.56 -2.63
CA TRP A 52 -5.39 7.44 -3.71
C TRP A 52 -5.34 6.70 -5.04
N HIS A 53 -6.03 7.25 -6.04
CA HIS A 53 -5.95 6.83 -7.43
C HIS A 53 -6.44 7.95 -8.35
N SER A 54 -5.77 8.20 -9.48
CA SER A 54 -6.24 9.14 -10.51
C SER A 54 -6.57 10.54 -9.95
N ASP A 55 -5.65 11.12 -9.16
CA ASP A 55 -5.81 12.41 -8.44
C ASP A 55 -7.01 12.49 -7.47
N THR A 56 -7.63 11.35 -7.17
CA THR A 56 -8.77 11.27 -6.24
C THR A 56 -8.31 10.70 -4.92
N GLU A 57 -8.49 11.49 -3.85
CA GLU A 57 -8.35 11.05 -2.47
C GLU A 57 -9.71 10.62 -1.91
N THR A 58 -9.78 9.40 -1.38
CA THR A 58 -10.98 8.87 -0.72
C THR A 58 -10.65 8.54 0.74
N PRO A 59 -11.17 9.29 1.72
CA PRO A 59 -11.01 8.96 3.12
C PRO A 59 -11.63 7.62 3.47
N LEU A 60 -10.90 6.79 4.21
CA LEU A 60 -11.34 5.46 4.60
C LEU A 60 -11.67 5.43 6.08
N LYS A 61 -12.86 4.91 6.40
CA LYS A 61 -13.30 4.66 7.77
C LYS A 61 -12.75 3.33 8.29
N ALA A 62 -11.46 3.09 8.07
CA ALA A 62 -10.76 1.89 8.52
C ALA A 62 -10.03 2.17 9.83
N SER A 63 -9.99 1.17 10.71
CA SER A 63 -9.13 1.22 11.90
C SER A 63 -7.66 1.37 11.50
N PRO A 64 -6.82 1.95 12.37
CA PRO A 64 -5.39 2.01 12.13
C PRO A 64 -4.77 0.61 12.19
N PHE A 65 -3.95 0.27 11.21
CA PHE A 65 -3.21 -0.98 11.15
C PHE A 65 -1.73 -0.69 10.94
N ARG A 66 -0.86 -1.43 11.63
CA ARG A 66 0.59 -1.35 11.42
C ARG A 66 1.07 -2.27 10.33
N ARG A 67 0.38 -3.40 10.13
CA ARG A 67 0.69 -4.36 9.09
C ARG A 67 -0.40 -4.32 8.03
N LEU A 68 0.02 -4.15 6.78
CA LEU A 68 -0.84 -4.09 5.61
C LEU A 68 -0.58 -5.28 4.70
N GLY A 69 -1.63 -6.00 4.34
CA GLY A 69 -1.61 -7.03 3.32
C GLY A 69 -2.03 -6.43 1.97
N ILE A 70 -1.21 -6.63 0.94
CA ILE A 70 -1.49 -6.18 -0.42
C ILE A 70 -1.77 -7.42 -1.27
N TYR A 71 -3.00 -7.53 -1.77
CA TYR A 71 -3.41 -8.62 -2.64
C TYR A 71 -3.70 -8.08 -4.04
N VAL A 72 -3.14 -8.74 -5.06
CA VAL A 72 -3.39 -8.42 -6.47
C VAL A 72 -3.88 -9.64 -7.25
N ASP A 73 -5.03 -9.48 -7.91
CA ASP A 73 -5.56 -10.41 -8.91
C ASP A 73 -5.49 -9.77 -10.29
N PHE A 74 -4.46 -10.14 -11.06
CA PHE A 74 -4.26 -9.65 -12.42
C PHE A 74 -5.37 -10.07 -13.40
N LEU A 75 -5.87 -11.31 -13.27
CA LEU A 75 -6.92 -11.82 -14.15
C LEU A 75 -8.27 -11.22 -13.77
N GLY A 76 -8.51 -11.05 -12.47
CA GLY A 76 -9.74 -10.46 -11.94
C GLY A 76 -9.77 -8.93 -11.99
N GLY A 77 -8.63 -8.27 -12.24
CA GLY A 77 -8.53 -6.81 -12.21
C GLY A 77 -8.79 -6.23 -10.83
N ILE A 78 -8.24 -6.84 -9.77
CA ILE A 78 -8.51 -6.44 -8.39
C ILE A 78 -7.19 -6.14 -7.68
N LEU A 79 -7.18 -5.02 -6.95
CA LEU A 79 -6.18 -4.72 -5.94
C LEU A 79 -6.89 -4.47 -4.61
N SER A 80 -6.56 -5.26 -3.60
CA SER A 80 -7.15 -5.14 -2.26
C SER A 80 -6.07 -4.87 -1.22
N PHE A 81 -6.38 -3.96 -0.31
CA PHE A 81 -5.59 -3.63 0.86
C PHE A 81 -6.28 -4.17 2.10
N TYR A 82 -5.54 -4.89 2.93
CA TYR A 82 -6.00 -5.48 4.17
C TYR A 82 -5.20 -4.95 5.35
N GLY A 83 -5.85 -4.74 6.48
CA GLY A 83 -5.22 -4.62 7.79
C GLY A 83 -4.99 -6.01 8.34
N VAL A 84 -3.75 -6.30 8.76
CA VAL A 84 -3.35 -7.62 9.24
C VAL A 84 -3.07 -7.53 10.74
N GLU A 85 -3.79 -8.33 11.50
CA GLU A 85 -3.58 -8.59 12.92
C GLU A 85 -3.30 -10.09 13.10
N PRO A 86 -2.75 -10.54 14.26
CA PRO A 86 -2.31 -11.93 14.44
C PRO A 86 -3.36 -12.99 14.08
N ASP A 87 -4.63 -12.73 14.40
CA ASP A 87 -5.72 -13.69 14.23
C ASP A 87 -6.75 -13.28 13.15
N ALA A 88 -6.55 -12.13 12.48
CA ALA A 88 -7.56 -11.58 11.58
C ALA A 88 -6.98 -10.69 10.47
N MET A 89 -7.61 -10.75 9.29
CA MET A 89 -7.40 -9.80 8.21
C MET A 89 -8.69 -9.02 7.93
N THR A 90 -8.61 -7.70 7.95
CA THR A 90 -9.74 -6.79 7.70
C THR A 90 -9.55 -6.08 6.37
N LEU A 91 -10.52 -6.12 5.46
CA LEU A 91 -10.46 -5.36 4.22
C LEU A 91 -10.51 -3.85 4.53
N ILE A 92 -9.46 -3.13 4.14
CA ILE A 92 -9.39 -1.67 4.27
C ILE A 92 -9.99 -1.01 3.03
N HIS A 93 -9.54 -1.44 1.84
CA HIS A 93 -10.01 -0.88 0.58
C HIS A 93 -9.79 -1.84 -0.58
N LYS A 94 -10.60 -1.70 -1.63
CA LYS A 94 -10.50 -2.46 -2.87
C LYS A 94 -10.61 -1.51 -4.06
N PHE A 95 -9.65 -1.59 -4.95
CA PHE A 95 -9.71 -0.98 -6.27
C PHE A 95 -10.10 -2.01 -7.32
N GLU A 96 -10.91 -1.58 -8.27
CA GLU A 96 -11.08 -2.27 -9.55
C GLU A 96 -10.07 -1.68 -10.54
N CYS A 97 -9.17 -2.52 -11.01
CA CYS A 97 -8.01 -2.14 -11.80
C CYS A 97 -8.06 -2.81 -13.16
N LYS A 98 -7.75 -2.05 -14.21
CA LYS A 98 -7.45 -2.60 -15.54
C LYS A 98 -5.95 -2.49 -15.78
N PHE A 99 -5.22 -3.53 -15.40
CA PHE A 99 -3.77 -3.59 -15.60
C PHE A 99 -3.46 -3.74 -17.09
N SER A 100 -2.99 -2.68 -17.73
CA SER A 100 -2.51 -2.70 -19.13
C SER A 100 -1.04 -3.08 -19.24
N GLU A 101 -0.31 -3.08 -18.13
CA GLU A 101 1.12 -3.36 -18.07
C GLU A 101 1.51 -3.93 -16.69
N PRO A 102 2.74 -4.45 -16.51
CA PRO A 102 3.20 -4.93 -15.22
C PRO A 102 3.19 -3.82 -14.16
N VAL A 103 2.74 -4.17 -12.96
CA VAL A 103 2.76 -3.30 -11.78
C VAL A 103 3.87 -3.72 -10.82
N TYR A 104 4.34 -2.76 -10.05
CA TYR A 104 5.42 -2.90 -9.09
C TYR A 104 5.00 -2.32 -7.74
N PRO A 105 5.43 -2.92 -6.61
CA PRO A 105 5.31 -2.29 -5.30
C PRO A 105 5.95 -0.91 -5.30
N ALA A 106 5.23 0.05 -4.75
CA ALA A 106 5.63 1.44 -4.67
C ALA A 106 5.38 1.97 -3.26
N PHE A 107 6.38 2.64 -2.72
CA PHE A 107 6.38 3.12 -1.35
C PHE A 107 6.90 4.55 -1.30
N TRP A 108 6.28 5.40 -0.50
CA TRP A 108 6.78 6.74 -0.25
C TRP A 108 6.72 7.07 1.24
N LEU A 109 7.80 7.68 1.73
CA LEU A 109 8.04 7.98 3.13
C LEU A 109 8.30 9.48 3.24
N SER A 110 7.42 10.21 3.90
CA SER A 110 7.56 11.67 4.04
C SER A 110 8.69 12.11 4.97
N LYS A 111 9.03 11.29 5.97
CA LYS A 111 10.00 11.64 7.02
C LYS A 111 11.08 10.58 7.17
N LYS A 112 12.23 10.99 7.71
CA LYS A 112 13.41 10.14 7.88
C LYS A 112 13.18 9.01 8.89
N GLU A 113 12.33 9.23 9.87
CA GLU A 113 11.97 8.27 10.91
C GLU A 113 10.94 7.24 10.45
N ASN A 114 10.27 7.47 9.31
CA ASN A 114 9.29 6.53 8.80
C ASN A 114 10.01 5.28 8.26
N THR A 115 9.42 4.11 8.49
CA THR A 115 9.96 2.85 8.00
C THR A 115 8.89 2.01 7.35
N ILE A 116 9.30 1.27 6.32
CA ILE A 116 8.54 0.19 5.70
C ILE A 116 9.40 -1.06 5.74
N ARG A 117 8.83 -2.18 6.18
CA ARG A 117 9.47 -3.50 6.14
C ARG A 117 8.58 -4.45 5.37
N ILE A 118 9.13 -5.12 4.36
CA ILE A 118 8.44 -6.21 3.68
C ILE A 118 8.55 -7.43 4.60
N VAL A 119 7.41 -8.00 4.97
CA VAL A 119 7.35 -9.14 5.91
C VAL A 119 7.66 -10.41 5.15
N ASP A 120 8.58 -11.22 5.70
CA ASP A 120 8.80 -12.57 5.22
C ASP A 120 7.74 -13.50 5.83
N LEU A 121 6.82 -13.98 4.98
CA LEU A 121 5.74 -14.86 5.39
C LEU A 121 6.22 -16.28 5.76
N GLY A 122 7.48 -16.61 5.50
CA GLY A 122 8.09 -17.90 5.83
C GLY A 122 8.77 -17.96 7.20
N VAL A 123 8.81 -16.85 7.95
CA VAL A 123 9.45 -16.77 9.27
C VAL A 123 8.37 -16.56 10.33
N GLU A 124 8.14 -17.57 11.19
CA GLU A 124 7.32 -17.38 12.38
C GLU A 124 7.92 -16.25 13.23
N PRO A 125 7.11 -15.31 13.74
CA PRO A 125 7.63 -14.24 14.59
C PRO A 125 8.30 -14.86 15.82
N GLU A 126 9.55 -14.45 16.10
CA GLU A 126 10.23 -14.84 17.33
C GLU A 126 9.33 -14.51 18.52
N LYS A 127 8.93 -15.56 19.24
CA LYS A 127 8.16 -15.43 20.47
C LYS A 127 8.98 -14.57 21.43
N PRO A 128 8.42 -13.50 22.02
CA PRO A 128 9.15 -12.71 23.00
C PRO A 128 9.64 -13.65 24.11
N MET A 129 10.95 -13.64 24.39
CA MET A 129 11.48 -14.37 25.54
C MET A 129 10.85 -13.81 26.82
N PRO A 130 10.50 -14.68 27.79
CA PRO A 130 9.86 -14.30 29.04
C PRO A 130 10.74 -13.38 29.91
#